data_AF-A0A944XHP0-F1
#
_entry.id   AF-A0A944XHP0-F1
#
_cell.length_a   1.000
_cell.length_b   1.000
_cell.length_c   1.000
_cell.angle_alpha   90.00
_cell.angle_beta   90.00
_cell.angle_gamma   90.00
#
_symmetry.space_group_name_H-M   'P 1'
#
loop_
_entity.id
_entity.type
_entity.pdbx_description
1 polymer ?
#
loop_
_entity_poly.entity_id
_entity_poly.type
_entity_poly.pdbx_seq_one_letter_code
_entity_poly.pdbx_strand_id
1 'polypeptide(L)' 'MKTKSCINDDLIDRTLETWQPRVDFPLTRDDACQIIGNVSGFFSILAEWAKADAANDHAVGSEIGEVRHDR' A
#
# COMPACT_ATOMS: atom_id res chain seq x y z
N MET A 1 14.68 17.59 -17.54
CA MET A 1 13.53 16.65 -17.45
C MET A 1 12.67 17.06 -16.27
N LYS A 2 11.43 17.50 -16.52
CA LYS A 2 10.47 18.00 -15.52
C LYS A 2 9.37 16.96 -15.24
N THR A 3 9.72 15.67 -15.27
CA THR A 3 8.75 14.56 -15.28
C THR A 3 8.24 14.21 -13.88
N LYS A 4 9.08 14.31 -12.84
CA LYS A 4 8.66 14.06 -11.46
C LYS A 4 7.65 15.10 -10.94
N SER A 5 7.79 16.35 -11.38
CA SER A 5 6.91 17.45 -10.93
C SER A 5 5.50 17.30 -11.51
N CYS A 6 5.35 17.06 -12.82
CA CYS A 6 4.02 16.93 -13.42
C CYS A 6 3.27 15.67 -12.95
N ILE A 7 3.98 14.54 -12.75
CA ILE A 7 3.37 13.32 -12.19
C ILE A 7 2.82 13.58 -10.77
N ASN A 8 3.53 14.38 -9.97
CA ASN A 8 3.06 14.77 -8.64
C ASN A 8 1.85 15.72 -8.71
N ASP A 9 1.84 16.66 -9.67
CA ASP A 9 0.74 17.60 -9.83
C ASP A 9 -0.55 16.89 -10.27
N ASP A 10 -0.46 15.97 -11.23
CA ASP A 10 -1.61 15.17 -11.69
C ASP A 10 -2.18 14.29 -10.56
N LEU A 11 -1.30 13.72 -9.73
CA LEU A 11 -1.72 12.91 -8.58
C LEU A 11 -2.39 13.75 -7.50
N ILE A 12 -1.89 14.98 -7.26
CA ILE A 12 -2.52 15.93 -6.35
C ILE A 12 -3.92 16.30 -6.84
N ASP A 13 -4.05 16.66 -8.12
CA ASP A 13 -5.33 17.06 -8.69
C ASP A 13 -6.34 15.90 -8.62
N ARG A 14 -5.90 14.68 -8.94
CA ARG A 14 -6.75 13.49 -8.83
C ARG A 14 -7.16 13.18 -7.39
N THR A 15 -6.26 13.42 -6.44
CA THR A 15 -6.56 13.27 -5.01
C THR A 15 -7.63 14.28 -4.58
N LEU A 16 -7.49 15.55 -4.97
CA LEU A 16 -8.52 16.56 -4.69
C LEU A 16 -9.87 16.16 -5.30
N GLU A 17 -9.92 15.78 -6.57
CA GLU A 17 -11.16 15.33 -7.22
C GLU A 17 -11.83 14.16 -6.50
N THR A 18 -11.03 13.22 -5.98
CA THR A 18 -11.54 11.99 -5.35
C THR A 18 -12.07 12.24 -3.94
N TRP A 19 -11.40 13.12 -3.19
CA TRP A 19 -11.64 13.30 -1.76
C TRP A 19 -12.49 14.52 -1.43
N GLN A 20 -12.43 15.57 -2.25
CA GLN A 20 -13.20 16.81 -2.02
C GLN A 20 -14.71 16.58 -1.86
N PRO A 21 -15.37 15.68 -2.62
CA PRO A 21 -16.81 15.42 -2.43
C PRO A 21 -17.17 14.64 -1.16
N ARG A 22 -16.17 14.14 -0.42
CA ARG A 22 -16.33 13.26 0.76
C ARG A 22 -16.09 13.98 2.08
N VAL A 23 -15.72 15.25 2.01
CA VAL A 23 -15.41 16.09 3.17
C VAL A 23 -16.17 17.39 3.06
N ASP A 24 -16.63 17.91 4.20
CA ASP A 24 -17.45 19.14 4.24
C ASP A 24 -16.62 20.43 4.14
N PHE A 25 -15.29 20.32 4.03
CA PHE A 25 -14.37 21.45 3.98
C PHE A 25 -13.50 21.42 2.71
N PRO A 26 -13.08 22.58 2.19
CA PRO A 26 -12.21 22.65 1.03
C PRO A 26 -10.83 22.06 1.36
N LEU A 27 -10.35 21.14 0.52
CA LEU A 27 -9.04 20.54 0.60
C LEU A 27 -8.02 21.41 -0.15
N THR A 28 -6.86 21.61 0.47
CA THR A 28 -5.72 22.27 -0.14
C THR A 28 -4.78 21.27 -0.83
N ARG A 29 -3.84 21.75 -1.64
CA ARG A 29 -2.78 20.90 -2.20
C ARG A 29 -1.97 20.21 -1.10
N ASP A 30 -1.73 20.87 0.02
CA ASP A 30 -1.01 20.28 1.16
C ASP A 30 -1.81 19.15 1.81
N ASP A 31 -3.13 19.29 1.91
CA ASP A 31 -4.01 18.21 2.38
C ASP A 31 -3.98 17.01 1.43
N ALA A 32 -4.00 17.26 0.12
CA ALA A 32 -3.85 16.20 -0.88
C ALA A 32 -2.51 15.45 -0.74
N CYS A 33 -1.40 16.17 -0.53
CA CYS A 33 -0.10 15.57 -0.25
C CYS A 33 -0.13 14.68 1.01
N GLN A 34 -0.77 15.16 2.08
CA GLN A 34 -0.91 14.38 3.32
C GLN A 34 -1.77 13.13 3.11
N ILE A 35 -2.89 13.24 2.39
CA ILE A 35 -3.74 12.10 2.04
C ILE A 35 -2.95 11.06 1.24
N ILE A 36 -2.20 11.48 0.21
CA ILE A 36 -1.34 10.60 -0.59
C ILE A 36 -0.35 9.86 0.30
N GLY A 37 0.35 10.60 1.18
CA GLY A 37 1.32 10.02 2.12
C GLY A 37 0.69 9.00 3.06
N ASN A 38 -0.44 9.35 3.68
CA ASN A 38 -1.14 8.50 4.64
C ASN A 38 -1.67 7.22 3.99
N VAL A 39 -2.34 7.34 2.84
CA VAL A 39 -2.89 6.20 2.10
C VAL A 39 -1.76 5.27 1.64
N SER A 40 -0.70 5.82 1.05
CA SER A 40 0.44 5.03 0.58
C SER A 40 1.17 4.33 1.72
N GLY A 41 1.36 5.02 2.85
CA GLY A 41 1.98 4.44 4.05
C GLY A 41 1.14 3.31 4.64
N PHE A 42 -0.16 3.50 4.78
CA PHE A 42 -1.08 2.47 5.29
C PHE A 42 -1.05 1.20 4.43
N PHE A 43 -1.15 1.32 3.11
CA PHE A 43 -1.08 0.17 2.21
C PHE A 43 0.31 -0.47 2.16
N SER A 44 1.38 0.29 2.42
CA SER A 44 2.73 -0.28 2.51
C SER A 44 2.84 -1.25 3.70
N ILE A 45 2.29 -0.88 4.86
CA ILE A 45 2.23 -1.76 6.04
C ILE A 45 1.44 -3.04 5.74
N LEU A 46 0.26 -2.90 5.12
CA LEU A 46 -0.54 -4.06 4.73
C LEU A 46 0.19 -4.98 3.75
N ALA A 47 0.94 -4.40 2.81
CA ALA A 47 1.75 -5.17 1.87
C ALA A 47 2.91 -5.90 2.54
N GLU A 48 3.50 -5.33 3.59
CA GLU A 48 4.53 -6.01 4.40
C GLU A 48 3.96 -7.21 5.14
N TRP A 49 2.79 -7.06 5.78
CA TRP A 49 2.13 -8.18 6.45
C TRP A 49 1.73 -9.29 5.48
N ALA A 50 1.15 -8.93 4.32
CA ALA A 50 0.79 -9.90 3.30
C ALA A 50 2.01 -10.71 2.79
N LYS A 51 3.18 -10.09 2.69
CA LYS A 51 4.43 -10.78 2.34
C LYS A 51 4.91 -11.70 3.46
N ALA A 52 4.78 -11.27 4.72
CA ALA A 52 5.17 -12.05 5.88
C ALA A 52 4.29 -13.30 6.04
N ASP A 53 2.98 -13.17 5.83
CA ASP A 53 2.04 -14.30 5.87
C ASP A 53 2.36 -15.32 4.76
N ALA A 54 2.59 -14.85 3.54
CA ALA A 54 2.99 -15.73 2.42
C ALA A 54 4.33 -16.46 2.68
N ALA A 55 5.26 -15.81 3.38
CA ALA A 55 6.53 -16.44 3.78
C ALA A 55 6.34 -17.49 4.88
N ASN A 56 5.43 -17.24 5.84
CA ASN A 56 5.09 -18.20 6.90
C ASN A 56 4.34 -19.42 6.36
N ASP A 57 3.42 -19.24 5.42
CA ASP A 57 2.72 -20.36 4.76
C ASP A 57 3.71 -21.26 4.00
N HIS A 58 4.73 -20.67 3.39
CA HIS A 58 5.81 -21.42 2.73
C HIS A 58 6.74 -22.13 3.75
N ALA A 59 6.90 -21.59 4.96
CA ALA A 59 7.68 -22.25 6.02
C ALA A 59 6.95 -23.48 6.55
N VAL A 60 5.65 -23.38 6.87
CA VAL A 60 4.83 -24.48 7.42
C VAL A 60 4.72 -25.64 6.43
N GLY A 61 4.64 -25.38 5.12
CA GLY A 61 4.64 -26.43 4.09
C GLY A 61 5.94 -27.24 3.98
N SER A 62 7.06 -26.73 4.52
CA SER A 62 8.37 -27.38 4.47
C SER A 62 8.62 -28.34 5.65
N GLU A 63 7.82 -28.29 6.71
CA GLU A 63 8.07 -29.05 7.96
C GLU A 63 7.29 -30.37 8.04
N ILE A 64 6.23 -30.52 7.26
CA ILE A 64 5.29 -31.67 7.33
C ILE A 64 5.67 -32.80 6.34
N GLY A 65 6.89 -32.74 5.80
CA GLY A 65 7.27 -33.47 4.59
C GLY A 65 8.34 -34.55 4.72
N GLU A 66 8.59 -35.15 5.90
CA GLU A 66 9.39 -36.39 5.94
C GLU A 66 9.14 -37.25 7.19
N VAL A 67 8.02 -37.99 7.22
CA VAL A 67 7.90 -39.18 8.08
C VAL A 67 8.23 -40.40 7.22
N ARG A 68 9.50 -40.81 7.25
CA ARG A 68 9.94 -42.08 6.65
C ARG A 68 9.25 -43.23 7.41
N HIS A 69 8.22 -43.80 6.81
CA HIS A 69 7.71 -45.11 7.22
C HIS A 69 8.65 -46.18 6.65
N ASP A 70 9.64 -46.54 7.46
CA ASP A 70 10.43 -47.75 7.23
C ASP A 70 9.54 -48.97 7.56
N ARG A 71 9.39 -49.87 6.59
CA ARG A 71 8.68 -51.14 6.74
C ARG A 71 9.57 -52.29 6.34
#